data_AF-A0A940AKA1-F1
#
_entry.id   AF-A0A940AKA1-F1
#
_cell.length_a   1.000
_cell.length_b   1.000
_cell.length_c   1.000
_cell.angle_alpha   90.00
_cell.angle_beta   90.00
_cell.angle_gamma   90.00
#
_symmetry.space_group_name_H-M   'P 1'
#
loop_
_entity.id
_entity.type
_entity.pdbx_description
1 polymer ?
#
loop_
_entity_poly.entity_id
_entity_poly.type
_entity_poly.pdbx_seq_one_letter_code
_entity_poly.pdbx_strand_id
1 'polypeptide(L)'
;MSESKKNSTLKAVLIGIGAVVAFVMANIGAMLLMLRKNVKKIKGKESQNNAVHSIGLGKGAVALSGDTNNAYLSCLNGRLDITFTEAPTHDVNMDLTCVCGKVNVTVPASMRVISELKPCSGKVDVVCENSDDENAPALRLTGKTCLGKVVVRK
;
A
#
# COMPACT_ATOMS: atom_id res chain seq x y z
N MET A 1 -42.49 9.92 31.32
CA MET A 1 -41.17 9.87 32.00
C MET A 1 -40.19 8.84 31.39
N SER A 2 -40.43 8.31 30.17
CA SER A 2 -39.62 7.23 29.57
C SER A 2 -38.58 7.71 28.52
N GLU A 3 -38.82 8.85 27.86
CA GLU A 3 -37.93 9.35 26.79
C GLU A 3 -36.59 9.90 27.27
N SER A 4 -36.54 10.48 28.48
CA SER A 4 -35.31 11.09 29.02
C SER A 4 -34.19 10.07 29.27
N LYS A 5 -34.55 8.85 29.70
CA LYS A 5 -33.57 7.79 30.00
C LYS A 5 -32.90 7.25 28.73
N LYS A 6 -33.65 7.02 27.65
CA LYS A 6 -33.12 6.51 26.36
C LYS A 6 -32.05 7.44 25.76
N ASN A 7 -32.23 8.75 25.89
CA ASN A 7 -31.31 9.74 25.33
C ASN A 7 -29.97 9.81 26.11
N SER A 8 -29.99 9.50 27.41
CA SER A 8 -28.77 9.41 28.23
C SER A 8 -27.93 8.18 27.90
N THR A 9 -28.57 7.03 27.66
CA THR A 9 -27.88 5.77 27.32
C THR A 9 -27.27 5.83 25.92
N LEU A 10 -27.97 6.44 24.96
CA LEU A 10 -27.45 6.62 23.60
C LEU A 10 -26.20 7.51 23.57
N LYS A 11 -26.19 8.60 24.36
CA LYS A 11 -25.00 9.47 24.52
C LYS A 11 -23.83 8.72 25.15
N ALA A 12 -24.07 7.91 26.18
CA ALA A 12 -23.03 7.11 26.82
C ALA A 12 -22.42 6.07 25.86
N VAL A 13 -23.25 5.41 25.03
CA VAL A 13 -22.78 4.46 24.01
C VAL A 13 -21.98 5.15 22.92
N LEU A 14 -22.43 6.31 22.43
CA LEU A 14 -21.68 7.11 21.43
C LEU A 14 -20.33 7.60 21.97
N ILE A 15 -20.28 8.04 23.23
CA ILE A 15 -19.03 8.44 23.90
C ILE A 15 -18.10 7.23 24.05
N GLY A 16 -18.64 6.06 24.43
CA GLY A 16 -17.88 4.81 24.54
C GLY A 16 -17.28 4.37 23.20
N ILE A 17 -18.06 4.37 22.12
CA ILE A 17 -17.57 4.06 20.76
C ILE A 17 -16.52 5.09 20.33
N GLY A 18 -16.77 6.38 20.57
CA GLY A 18 -15.83 7.46 20.27
C GLY A 18 -14.48 7.27 20.97
N ALA A 19 -14.49 6.87 22.24
CA ALA A 19 -13.27 6.59 23.01
C ALA A 19 -12.50 5.38 22.46
N VAL A 20 -13.20 4.31 22.07
CA VAL A 20 -12.57 3.13 21.46
C VAL A 20 -11.95 3.47 20.11
N VAL A 21 -12.66 4.22 19.26
CA VAL A 21 -12.13 4.67 17.96
C VAL A 21 -10.92 5.57 18.15
N ALA A 22 -10.96 6.50 19.10
CA ALA A 22 -9.83 7.38 19.40
C ALA A 22 -8.61 6.58 19.91
N PHE A 23 -8.82 5.57 20.75
CA PHE A 23 -7.75 4.72 21.27
C PHE A 23 -7.10 3.88 20.17
N VAL A 24 -7.91 3.31 19.26
CA VAL A 24 -7.39 2.58 18.10
C VAL A 24 -6.60 3.51 17.17
N MET A 25 -7.13 4.70 16.89
CA MET A 25 -6.43 5.69 16.04
C MET A 25 -5.13 6.19 16.68
N ALA A 26 -5.09 6.36 18.00
CA ALA A 26 -3.87 6.75 18.72
C ALA A 26 -2.77 5.67 18.63
N ASN A 27 -3.15 4.39 18.78
CA ASN A 27 -2.21 3.28 18.63
C ASN A 27 -1.70 3.14 17.19
N ILE A 28 -2.57 3.30 16.19
CA ILE A 28 -2.16 3.34 14.78
C ILE A 28 -1.23 4.53 14.53
N GLY A 29 -1.55 5.72 15.07
CA GLY A 29 -0.71 6.91 14.96
C GLY A 29 0.68 6.73 15.58
N ALA A 30 0.76 6.12 16.76
CA ALA A 30 2.02 5.79 17.43
C ALA A 30 2.84 4.76 16.65
N MET A 31 2.20 3.71 16.13
CA MET A 31 2.82 2.71 15.25
C MET A 31 3.37 3.38 13.98
N LEU A 32 2.62 4.30 13.38
CA LEU A 32 3.05 5.06 12.21
C LEU A 32 4.27 5.95 12.50
N LEU A 33 4.29 6.59 13.68
CA LEU A 33 5.41 7.40 14.17
C LEU A 33 6.67 6.57 14.44
N MET A 34 6.51 5.38 15.04
CA MET A 34 7.60 4.42 15.25
C MET A 34 8.15 3.92 13.92
N LEU A 35 7.28 3.60 12.96
CA LEU A 35 7.66 3.26 11.60
C LEU A 35 8.41 4.42 10.93
N ARG A 36 7.98 5.69 11.09
CA ARG A 36 8.72 6.87 10.57
C ARG A 36 10.16 6.94 11.06
N LYS A 37 10.38 6.64 12.34
CA LYS A 37 11.73 6.64 12.92
C LYS A 37 12.58 5.49 12.39
N ASN A 38 11.98 4.31 12.22
CA ASN A 38 12.70 3.12 11.74
C ASN A 38 12.97 3.15 10.22
N VAL A 39 12.10 3.77 9.42
CA VAL A 39 12.28 3.92 7.97
C VAL A 39 13.47 4.77 7.61
N LYS A 40 13.77 5.82 8.40
CA LYS A 40 15.00 6.60 8.25
C LYS A 40 16.27 5.74 8.41
N LYS A 41 16.16 4.58 9.10
CA LYS A 41 17.26 3.65 9.38
C LYS A 41 17.44 2.58 8.30
N ILE A 42 16.45 2.38 7.43
CA ILE A 42 16.45 1.34 6.38
C ILE A 42 16.87 1.91 5.01
N LYS A 43 16.88 3.23 4.83
CA LYS A 43 17.49 3.87 3.65
C LYS A 43 18.99 3.53 3.60
N GLY A 44 19.37 2.55 2.80
CA GLY A 44 20.77 2.19 2.54
C GLY A 44 21.17 0.74 2.80
N LYS A 45 20.24 -0.19 3.04
CA LYS A 45 20.56 -1.63 3.01
C LYS A 45 20.09 -2.24 1.70
N GLU A 46 21.03 -2.46 0.80
CA GLU A 46 20.89 -3.35 -0.35
C GLU A 46 20.39 -4.71 0.17
N SER A 47 19.25 -5.14 -0.34
CA SER A 47 18.66 -6.42 0.07
C SER A 47 19.48 -7.53 -0.57
N GLN A 48 20.06 -8.42 0.24
CA GLN A 48 20.94 -9.50 -0.23
C GLN A 48 20.22 -10.63 -0.97
N ASN A 49 18.93 -10.49 -1.22
CA ASN A 49 18.14 -11.29 -2.15
C ASN A 49 17.37 -10.29 -3.01
N ASN A 50 17.12 -10.54 -4.29
CA ASN A 50 16.39 -9.66 -5.26
C ASN A 50 14.96 -9.30 -4.82
N ALA A 51 14.85 -8.64 -3.68
CA ALA A 51 13.72 -8.46 -2.79
C ALA A 51 13.76 -7.03 -2.27
N VAL A 52 13.04 -6.11 -2.89
CA VAL A 52 13.08 -4.69 -2.48
C VAL A 52 12.11 -4.46 -1.32
N HIS A 53 12.62 -4.00 -0.18
CA HIS A 53 11.79 -3.58 0.95
C HIS A 53 11.75 -2.05 1.06
N SER A 54 10.57 -1.45 0.91
CA SER A 54 10.42 -0.01 1.09
C SER A 54 9.20 0.35 1.92
N ILE A 55 9.34 1.41 2.71
CA ILE A 55 8.23 1.97 3.47
C ILE A 55 8.15 3.47 3.18
N GLY A 56 7.06 3.89 2.53
CA GLY A 56 6.78 5.27 2.19
C GLY A 56 6.03 5.98 3.32
N LEU A 57 6.63 7.05 3.84
CA LEU A 57 6.03 7.98 4.80
C LEU A 57 6.24 9.41 4.28
N GLY A 58 5.21 9.98 3.67
CA GLY A 58 5.30 11.21 2.87
C GLY A 58 5.43 10.89 1.38
N LYS A 59 6.22 11.67 0.64
CA LYS A 59 6.54 11.36 -0.77
C LYS A 59 7.77 10.46 -0.84
N GLY A 60 7.65 9.31 -1.50
CA GLY A 60 8.75 8.38 -1.77
C GLY A 60 8.74 7.91 -3.22
N ALA A 61 9.91 7.57 -3.73
CA ALA A 61 10.09 6.93 -5.03
C ALA A 61 10.94 5.67 -4.85
N VAL A 62 10.59 4.60 -5.56
CA VAL A 62 11.30 3.33 -5.56
C VAL A 62 11.51 2.91 -7.01
N ALA A 63 12.77 2.71 -7.36
CA ALA A 63 13.16 2.17 -8.65
C ALA A 63 13.44 0.67 -8.47
N LEU A 64 12.73 -0.17 -9.21
CA LEU A 64 12.92 -1.62 -9.21
C LEU A 64 13.82 -1.98 -10.40
N SER A 65 14.86 -2.75 -10.12
CA SER A 65 15.73 -3.32 -11.14
C SER A 65 15.01 -4.47 -11.86
N GLY A 66 15.35 -4.73 -13.11
CA GLY A 66 14.68 -5.75 -13.93
C GLY A 66 14.94 -7.16 -13.46
N ASP A 67 16.02 -7.36 -12.69
CA ASP A 67 16.37 -8.59 -11.98
C ASP A 67 15.54 -8.84 -10.69
N THR A 68 14.67 -7.89 -10.30
CA THR A 68 13.87 -8.01 -9.07
C THR A 68 12.86 -9.15 -9.20
N ASN A 69 12.90 -10.13 -8.30
CA ASN A 69 11.91 -11.22 -8.27
C ASN A 69 10.73 -10.86 -7.37
N ASN A 70 11.03 -10.29 -6.20
CA ASN A 70 10.03 -9.96 -5.18
C ASN A 70 10.16 -8.49 -4.77
N ALA A 71 9.06 -7.83 -4.47
CA ALA A 71 9.05 -6.46 -3.95
C ALA A 71 8.01 -6.36 -2.83
N TYR A 72 8.46 -5.94 -1.65
CA TYR A 72 7.62 -5.77 -0.46
C TYR A 72 7.56 -4.28 -0.11
N LEU A 73 6.47 -3.62 -0.51
CA LEU A 73 6.36 -2.17 -0.48
C LEU A 73 5.18 -1.76 0.40
N SER A 74 5.41 -0.80 1.31
CA SER A 74 4.39 -0.33 2.24
C SER A 74 4.27 1.19 2.20
N CYS A 75 3.17 1.72 1.68
CA CYS A 75 2.83 3.14 1.76
C CYS A 75 1.89 3.38 2.93
N LEU A 76 2.44 3.78 4.08
CA LEU A 76 1.66 3.98 5.30
C LEU A 76 0.93 5.32 5.30
N ASN A 77 1.61 6.38 4.85
CA ASN A 77 1.02 7.70 4.69
C ASN A 77 1.69 8.46 3.55
N GLY A 78 0.94 9.10 2.64
CA GLY A 78 1.48 10.00 1.62
C GLY A 78 1.42 9.45 0.18
N ARG A 79 2.50 9.54 -0.58
CA ARG A 79 2.61 9.11 -1.98
C ARG A 79 3.84 8.22 -2.18
N LEU A 80 3.67 7.07 -2.82
CA LEU A 80 4.77 6.19 -3.24
C LEU A 80 4.71 6.02 -4.76
N ASP A 81 5.76 6.47 -5.46
CA ASP A 81 5.92 6.24 -6.90
C ASP A 81 6.88 5.07 -7.12
N ILE A 82 6.43 4.04 -7.83
CA ILE A 82 7.19 2.83 -8.12
C ILE A 82 7.38 2.75 -9.63
N THR A 83 8.64 2.59 -10.05
CA THR A 83 9.01 2.52 -11.47
C THR A 83 10.03 1.40 -11.67
N PHE A 84 10.01 0.75 -12.82
CA PHE A 84 11.08 -0.16 -13.20
C PHE A 84 12.17 0.62 -13.94
N THR A 85 13.45 0.34 -13.64
CA THR A 85 14.58 0.97 -14.34
C THR A 85 14.82 0.33 -15.69
N GLU A 86 14.47 -0.94 -15.83
CA GLU A 86 14.58 -1.73 -17.06
C GLU A 86 13.42 -2.74 -17.11
N ALA A 87 13.12 -3.28 -18.30
CA ALA A 87 12.04 -4.24 -18.46
C ALA A 87 12.43 -5.60 -17.85
N PRO A 88 11.66 -6.15 -16.90
CA PRO A 88 11.91 -7.48 -16.37
C PRO A 88 11.77 -8.54 -17.47
N THR A 89 12.59 -9.57 -17.41
CA THR A 89 12.51 -10.75 -18.30
C THR A 89 11.75 -11.92 -17.66
N HIS A 90 11.29 -11.75 -16.42
CA HIS A 90 10.62 -12.78 -15.61
C HIS A 90 9.48 -12.17 -14.79
N ASP A 91 8.66 -13.05 -14.21
CA ASP A 91 7.54 -12.66 -13.36
C ASP A 91 8.01 -11.97 -12.08
N VAL A 92 7.40 -10.83 -11.77
CA VAL A 92 7.71 -10.06 -10.56
C VAL A 92 6.52 -10.16 -9.60
N ASN A 93 6.79 -10.59 -8.36
CA ASN A 93 5.80 -10.58 -7.30
C ASN A 93 5.94 -9.32 -6.47
N MET A 94 4.88 -8.51 -6.40
CA MET A 94 4.87 -7.29 -5.60
C MET A 94 3.77 -7.38 -4.55
N ASP A 95 4.16 -7.47 -3.28
CA ASP A 95 3.27 -7.30 -2.13
C ASP A 95 3.24 -5.82 -1.73
N LEU A 96 2.08 -5.20 -1.96
CA LEU A 96 1.85 -3.79 -1.72
C LEU A 96 0.82 -3.59 -0.60
N THR A 97 1.26 -2.92 0.46
CA THR A 97 0.38 -2.45 1.53
C THR A 97 0.22 -0.93 1.47
N CYS A 98 -1.00 -0.44 1.17
CA CYS A 98 -1.32 0.99 1.19
C CYS A 98 -2.31 1.30 2.31
N VAL A 99 -1.89 2.05 3.33
CA VAL A 99 -2.74 2.35 4.49
C VAL A 99 -3.50 3.67 4.30
N CYS A 100 -2.81 4.79 4.11
CA CYS A 100 -3.44 6.12 3.95
C CYS A 100 -2.68 6.99 2.95
N GLY A 101 -2.89 6.79 1.65
CA GLY A 101 -2.08 7.50 0.65
C GLY A 101 -2.37 7.13 -0.79
N LYS A 102 -1.43 7.45 -1.68
CA LYS A 102 -1.50 7.11 -3.11
C LYS A 102 -0.26 6.32 -3.50
N VAL A 103 -0.43 5.15 -4.10
CA VAL A 103 0.66 4.42 -4.73
C VAL A 103 0.47 4.51 -6.23
N ASN A 104 1.48 4.96 -6.96
CA ASN A 104 1.50 4.89 -8.42
C ASN A 104 2.56 3.89 -8.83
N VAL A 105 2.15 2.85 -9.54
CA VAL A 105 3.04 1.85 -10.13
C VAL A 105 3.08 2.11 -11.62
N THR A 106 4.29 2.35 -12.15
CA THR A 106 4.53 2.52 -13.59
C THR A 106 5.26 1.27 -14.08
N VAL A 107 4.61 0.53 -14.97
CA VAL A 107 5.02 -0.80 -15.41
C VAL A 107 5.45 -0.76 -16.87
N PRO A 108 6.53 -1.45 -17.28
CA PRO A 108 6.92 -1.51 -18.69
C PRO A 108 5.79 -2.06 -19.60
N ALA A 109 5.72 -1.55 -20.83
CA ALA A 109 4.67 -1.92 -21.79
C ALA A 109 4.67 -3.42 -22.14
N SER A 110 5.85 -4.05 -22.14
CA SER A 110 6.09 -5.48 -22.41
C SER A 110 5.60 -6.42 -21.32
N MET A 111 5.03 -5.90 -20.23
CA MET A 111 4.64 -6.68 -19.06
C MET A 111 3.12 -6.78 -18.95
N ARG A 112 2.66 -7.90 -18.42
CA ARG A 112 1.27 -8.10 -18.00
C ARG A 112 1.08 -7.67 -16.56
N VAL A 113 -0.11 -7.18 -16.21
CA VAL A 113 -0.43 -6.80 -14.84
C VAL A 113 -1.54 -7.69 -14.31
N ILE A 114 -1.22 -8.50 -13.31
CA ILE A 114 -2.18 -9.36 -12.60
C ILE A 114 -2.37 -8.76 -11.21
N SER A 115 -3.55 -8.18 -10.95
CA SER A 115 -3.85 -7.54 -9.67
C SER A 115 -4.79 -8.37 -8.80
N GLU A 116 -4.26 -8.87 -7.69
CA GLU A 116 -4.99 -9.54 -6.60
C GLU A 116 -5.09 -8.66 -5.34
N LEU A 117 -4.88 -7.35 -5.49
CA LEU A 117 -4.99 -6.39 -4.40
C LEU A 117 -6.39 -6.38 -3.79
N LYS A 118 -6.45 -6.54 -2.46
CA LYS A 118 -7.71 -6.49 -1.71
C LYS A 118 -7.93 -5.10 -1.13
N PRO A 119 -8.88 -4.29 -1.64
CA PRO A 119 -9.29 -3.06 -0.99
C PRO A 119 -10.13 -3.38 0.25
N CYS A 120 -9.73 -2.86 1.41
CA CYS A 120 -10.56 -2.83 2.61
C CYS A 120 -11.52 -1.63 2.62
N SER A 121 -11.05 -0.44 2.22
CA SER A 121 -11.88 0.79 2.21
C SER A 121 -11.41 1.82 1.15
N GLY A 122 -10.51 1.42 0.25
CA GLY A 122 -9.80 2.30 -0.68
C GLY A 122 -10.07 1.94 -2.13
N LYS A 123 -9.33 2.55 -3.05
CA LYS A 123 -9.52 2.35 -4.49
C LYS A 123 -8.29 1.70 -5.11
N VAL A 124 -8.50 0.65 -5.90
CA VAL A 124 -7.48 0.08 -6.79
C VAL A 124 -7.93 0.38 -8.21
N ASP A 125 -7.07 1.05 -8.96
CA ASP A 125 -7.34 1.55 -10.30
C ASP A 125 -6.22 1.03 -11.22
N VAL A 126 -6.54 -0.01 -11.99
CA VAL A 126 -5.59 -0.62 -12.93
C VAL A 126 -5.93 -0.07 -14.30
N VAL A 127 -5.17 0.93 -14.74
CA VAL A 127 -5.31 1.58 -16.04
C VAL A 127 -4.20 1.04 -16.93
N CYS A 128 -4.35 -0.22 -17.35
CA CYS A 128 -3.37 -0.90 -18.19
C CYS A 128 -4.11 -1.78 -19.19
N GLU A 129 -3.80 -1.63 -20.48
CA GLU A 129 -4.10 -2.66 -21.47
C GLU A 129 -3.12 -3.81 -21.23
N ASN A 130 -3.64 -5.01 -20.96
CA ASN A 130 -2.78 -6.19 -20.84
C ASN A 130 -2.07 -6.43 -22.17
N SER A 131 -0.82 -6.89 -22.15
CA SER A 131 -0.21 -7.33 -23.39
C SER A 131 -0.95 -8.56 -23.89
N ASP A 132 -1.22 -8.63 -25.20
CA ASP A 132 -1.88 -9.77 -25.84
C ASP A 132 -0.99 -11.03 -25.84
N ASP A 133 0.30 -10.89 -25.50
CA ASP A 133 1.25 -11.99 -25.38
C ASP A 133 1.10 -12.71 -24.03
N GLU A 134 0.62 -13.94 -24.07
CA GLU A 134 0.42 -14.81 -22.90
C GLU A 134 1.75 -15.32 -22.29
N ASN A 135 2.88 -15.20 -23.00
CA ASN A 135 4.22 -15.53 -22.52
C ASN A 135 4.99 -14.32 -21.98
N ALA A 136 4.43 -13.12 -22.08
CA ALA A 136 5.06 -11.93 -21.54
C ALA A 136 5.20 -12.01 -19.99
N PRO A 137 6.31 -11.50 -19.43
CA PRO A 137 6.52 -11.39 -17.98
C PRO A 137 5.32 -10.74 -17.28
N ALA A 138 4.92 -11.29 -16.14
CA ALA A 138 3.75 -10.82 -15.39
C ALA A 138 4.14 -10.15 -14.06
N LEU A 139 3.55 -8.98 -13.80
CA LEU A 139 3.60 -8.32 -12.51
C LEU A 139 2.40 -8.79 -11.68
N ARG A 140 2.67 -9.59 -10.66
CA ARG A 140 1.65 -10.08 -9.72
C ARG A 140 1.59 -9.13 -8.53
N LEU A 141 0.59 -8.25 -8.54
CA LEU A 141 0.30 -7.31 -7.46
C LEU A 141 -0.59 -7.98 -6.42
N THR A 142 -0.04 -8.24 -5.25
CA THR A 142 -0.78 -8.76 -4.09
C THR A 142 -0.75 -7.74 -2.95
N GLY A 143 -1.55 -7.96 -1.90
CA GLY A 143 -1.55 -7.13 -0.71
C GLY A 143 -2.88 -6.43 -0.45
N LYS A 144 -2.84 -5.32 0.29
CA LYS A 144 -4.03 -4.67 0.87
C LYS A 144 -4.00 -3.16 0.72
N THR A 145 -5.17 -2.59 0.45
CA THR A 145 -5.38 -1.13 0.44
C THR A 145 -6.46 -0.74 1.44
N CYS A 146 -6.13 0.04 2.46
CA CYS A 146 -7.07 0.51 3.48
C CYS A 146 -7.78 1.80 3.03
N LEU A 147 -7.25 2.99 3.33
CA LEU A 147 -7.82 4.31 3.01
C LEU A 147 -7.06 5.01 1.87
N GLY A 148 -6.37 4.24 1.03
CA GLY A 148 -5.53 4.75 -0.04
C GLY A 148 -6.07 4.52 -1.45
N LYS A 149 -5.34 5.06 -2.43
CA LYS A 149 -5.52 4.75 -3.86
C LYS A 149 -4.27 4.06 -4.40
N VAL A 150 -4.42 2.92 -5.05
CA VAL A 150 -3.37 2.32 -5.87
C VAL A 150 -3.74 2.57 -7.33
N VAL A 151 -2.83 3.18 -8.08
CA VAL A 151 -2.94 3.40 -9.52
C VAL A 151 -1.83 2.63 -10.19
N VAL A 152 -2.19 1.75 -11.11
CA VAL A 152 -1.22 1.04 -11.94
C VAL A 152 -1.38 1.55 -13.37
N ARG A 153 -0.27 1.94 -13.99
CA ARG A 153 -0.20 2.45 -15.35
C ARG A 153 1.00 1.85 -16.08
N LYS A 154 0.89 1.79 -17.40
CA LYS A 154 2.04 1.58 -18.28
C LYS A 154 2.73 2.90 -18.59
#